data_AF-A0A4V1S7G7-F1
#
_entry.id   AF-A0A4V1S7G7-F1
#
_cell.length_a   1.000
_cell.length_b   1.000
_cell.length_c   1.000
_cell.angle_alpha   90.00
_cell.angle_beta   90.00
_cell.angle_gamma   90.00
#
_symmetry.space_group_name_H-M   'P 1'
#
loop_
_entity.id
_entity.type
_entity.pdbx_description
1 polymer ?
#
loop_
_entity_poly.entity_id
_entity_poly.type
_entity_poly.pdbx_seq_one_letter_code
_entity_poly.pdbx_strand_id
1 'polypeptide(L)'
;MPRFLHLLLPCILVLGCVPGQPAMRDSYHGSEAPTSKVFLKQQGKPEVPALKRLKNGRYRVTKPWTVHLDGKYWHIQKGYTTNGITAPARFKAALGDGVDHPETWAAVYHDWLFTQDGISREEADRLFYKAMLAYGVPASKARLMYTTVRAYTLGKKLR
;
A
#
# COMPACT_ATOMS: atom_id res chain seq x y z
N MET A 1 -32.30 -47.90 12.90
CA MET A 1 -32.17 -47.93 14.37
C MET A 1 -32.40 -49.37 14.81
N PRO A 2 -31.44 -50.04 15.49
CA PRO A 2 -30.92 -49.74 16.85
C PRO A 2 -29.37 -49.55 16.86
N ARG A 3 -28.75 -48.68 17.65
CA ARG A 3 -28.42 -48.61 19.11
C ARG A 3 -27.23 -49.47 19.56
N PHE A 4 -26.43 -48.87 20.45
CA PHE A 4 -25.30 -49.38 21.26
C PHE A 4 -23.92 -49.33 20.59
N LEU A 5 -22.80 -48.98 21.24
CA LEU A 5 -22.47 -48.50 22.59
C LEU A 5 -20.98 -48.10 22.55
N HIS A 6 -20.56 -47.14 23.37
CA HIS A 6 -19.17 -46.71 23.55
C HIS A 6 -18.20 -47.87 23.82
N LEU A 7 -16.99 -47.78 23.25
CA LEU A 7 -15.81 -48.38 23.86
C LEU A 7 -14.68 -47.34 23.98
N LEU A 8 -14.25 -47.20 25.22
CA LEU A 8 -13.15 -46.41 25.76
C LEU A 8 -11.79 -47.03 25.41
N LEU A 9 -10.80 -46.18 25.08
CA LEU A 9 -9.40 -46.12 25.59
C LEU A 9 -8.50 -47.40 25.50
N PRO A 10 -7.16 -47.40 25.76
CA PRO A 10 -6.23 -46.30 26.07
C PRO A 10 -4.77 -46.44 25.52
N CYS A 11 -3.93 -45.44 25.85
CA CYS A 11 -2.47 -45.49 26.08
C CYS A 11 -1.55 -45.79 24.86
N ILE A 12 -0.32 -45.26 24.71
CA ILE A 12 0.78 -45.11 25.66
C ILE A 12 1.71 -43.95 25.21
N LEU A 13 1.92 -43.02 26.15
CA LEU A 13 3.17 -42.37 26.57
C LEU A 13 4.40 -42.37 25.63
N VAL A 14 4.94 -41.18 25.36
CA VAL A 14 6.37 -40.92 25.64
C VAL A 14 6.48 -39.59 26.38
N LEU A 15 6.74 -39.68 27.69
CA LEU A 15 7.31 -38.60 28.50
C LEU A 15 8.82 -38.54 28.21
N GLY A 16 9.30 -37.39 27.76
CA GLY A 16 10.71 -37.01 27.82
C GLY A 16 10.81 -35.64 28.44
N CYS A 17 11.08 -35.59 29.75
CA CYS A 17 11.36 -34.37 30.50
C CYS A 17 12.77 -33.86 30.17
N VAL A 18 12.91 -32.56 29.88
CA VAL A 18 14.18 -31.82 30.03
C VAL A 18 13.88 -30.54 30.83
N PRO A 19 14.61 -30.24 31.92
CA PRO A 19 14.27 -29.17 32.86
C PRO A 19 14.95 -27.81 32.56
N GLY A 20 14.20 -26.73 32.80
CA GLY A 20 14.58 -25.49 33.51
C GLY A 20 15.59 -24.50 32.90
N GLN A 21 15.14 -23.43 32.24
CA GLN A 21 15.08 -22.00 32.70
C GLN A 21 16.15 -21.11 32.02
N PRO A 22 16.06 -19.75 32.02
CA PRO A 22 14.89 -18.87 31.89
C PRO A 22 15.06 -17.72 30.85
N ALA A 23 13.94 -17.10 30.49
CA ALA A 23 13.77 -15.70 30.07
C ALA A 23 14.76 -15.05 29.07
N MET A 24 14.34 -14.94 27.80
CA MET A 24 14.57 -13.70 27.04
C MET A 24 13.32 -13.38 26.20
N ARG A 25 12.58 -12.37 26.66
CA ARG A 25 11.52 -11.69 25.92
C ARG A 25 12.19 -10.77 24.91
N ASP A 26 12.35 -11.23 23.67
CA ASP A 26 12.44 -10.30 22.55
C ASP A 26 11.06 -10.16 21.95
N SER A 27 10.38 -9.15 22.47
CA SER A 27 9.17 -8.57 21.95
C SER A 27 9.35 -8.28 20.46
N TYR A 28 8.88 -9.19 19.61
CA TYR A 28 8.49 -8.86 18.24
C TYR A 28 7.41 -7.79 18.34
N HIS A 29 7.82 -6.52 18.32
CA HIS A 29 6.94 -5.40 18.00
C HIS A 29 6.54 -5.59 16.54
N GLY A 30 5.53 -6.42 16.32
CA GLY A 30 4.76 -6.43 15.10
C GLY A 30 4.28 -5.01 14.90
N SER A 31 4.89 -4.31 13.94
CA SER A 31 4.34 -3.06 13.43
C SER A 31 3.05 -3.44 12.72
N GLU A 32 1.97 -3.52 13.48
CA GLU A 32 0.62 -3.62 12.96
C GLU A 32 0.47 -2.45 11.98
N ALA A 33 0.29 -2.78 10.70
CA ALA A 33 -0.09 -1.78 9.71
C ALA A 33 -1.30 -1.05 10.28
N PRO A 34 -1.24 0.29 10.46
CA PRO A 34 -2.27 1.03 11.15
C PRO A 34 -3.61 0.70 10.50
N THR A 35 -4.54 0.19 11.31
CA THR A 35 -5.89 -0.14 10.88
C THR A 35 -6.47 1.07 10.17
N SER A 36 -6.96 0.85 8.95
CA SER A 36 -7.36 1.90 7.99
C SER A 36 -8.25 2.99 8.60
N LYS A 37 -9.09 2.63 9.58
CA LYS A 37 -9.97 3.58 10.27
C LYS A 37 -9.23 4.60 11.14
N VAL A 38 -8.09 4.25 11.73
CA VAL A 38 -7.30 5.15 12.59
C VAL A 38 -6.48 6.12 11.73
N PHE A 39 -5.86 5.63 10.64
CA PHE A 39 -5.13 6.47 9.69
C PHE A 39 -6.04 7.51 9.01
N LEU A 40 -7.25 7.11 8.61
CA LEU A 40 -8.23 8.00 7.96
C LEU A 40 -8.79 9.09 8.89
N LYS A 41 -8.80 8.88 10.21
CA LYS A 41 -9.42 9.83 11.15
C LYS A 41 -8.53 11.02 11.49
N GLN A 42 -7.21 10.92 11.27
CA GLN A 42 -6.23 11.95 11.64
C GLN A 42 -5.76 12.80 10.47
N GLN A 43 -5.97 12.37 9.23
CA GLN A 43 -5.51 13.10 8.05
C GLN A 43 -6.73 13.72 7.34
N GLY A 44 -6.84 15.06 7.38
CA GLY A 44 -7.81 15.76 6.54
C GLY A 44 -7.62 15.37 5.07
N LYS A 45 -8.71 15.22 4.32
CA LYS A 45 -8.66 14.77 2.92
C LYS A 45 -7.69 15.68 2.13
N PRO A 46 -6.70 15.13 1.42
CA PRO A 46 -5.73 15.96 0.70
C PRO A 46 -6.40 16.72 -0.47
N GLU A 47 -5.76 17.79 -0.93
CA GLU A 47 -6.23 18.60 -2.04
C GLU A 47 -6.39 17.76 -3.32
N VAL A 48 -7.51 17.95 -4.03
CA VAL A 48 -7.76 17.27 -5.31
C VAL A 48 -6.89 17.94 -6.40
N PRO A 49 -6.03 17.19 -7.11
CA PRO A 49 -5.17 17.76 -8.14
C PRO A 49 -5.95 18.20 -9.38
N ALA A 50 -5.52 19.31 -9.97
CA ALA A 50 -5.97 19.71 -11.30
C ALA A 50 -5.16 19.00 -12.40
N LEU A 51 -5.62 17.84 -12.87
CA LEU A 51 -4.95 17.07 -13.91
C LEU A 51 -5.56 17.27 -15.30
N LYS A 52 -4.72 17.21 -16.34
CA LYS A 52 -5.13 17.10 -17.74
C LYS A 52 -4.53 15.85 -18.37
N ARG A 53 -5.36 15.03 -19.02
CA ARG A 53 -4.89 13.94 -19.87
C ARG A 53 -4.45 14.49 -21.22
N LEU A 54 -3.24 14.16 -21.65
CA LEU A 54 -2.65 14.56 -22.91
C LEU A 54 -3.03 13.57 -24.02
N LYS A 55 -2.88 13.99 -25.30
CA LYS A 55 -3.21 13.15 -26.46
C LYS A 55 -2.43 11.83 -26.51
N ASN A 56 -1.22 11.80 -25.92
CA ASN A 56 -0.38 10.60 -25.82
C ASN A 56 -0.69 9.73 -24.58
N GLY A 57 -1.80 9.98 -23.88
CA GLY A 57 -2.22 9.21 -22.71
C GLY A 57 -1.50 9.55 -21.39
N ARG A 58 -0.53 10.47 -21.41
CA ARG A 58 0.13 10.98 -20.20
C ARG A 58 -0.74 11.97 -19.44
N TYR A 59 -0.44 12.18 -18.18
CA TYR A 59 -1.07 13.19 -17.33
C TYR A 59 -0.16 14.39 -17.15
N ARG A 60 -0.75 15.59 -17.08
CA ARG A 60 -0.06 16.82 -16.74
C ARG A 60 -0.77 17.52 -15.58
N VAL A 61 0.02 17.94 -14.60
CA VAL A 61 -0.43 18.79 -13.49
C VAL A 61 -0.62 20.22 -14.01
N THR A 62 -1.83 20.78 -13.89
CA THR A 62 -2.19 22.09 -14.49
C THR A 62 -2.14 23.26 -13.50
N LYS A 63 -2.20 22.98 -12.20
CA LYS A 63 -2.02 23.92 -11.10
C LYS A 63 -1.07 23.31 -10.07
N PRO A 64 -0.30 24.11 -9.31
CA PRO A 64 0.45 23.60 -8.17
C PRO A 64 -0.46 22.78 -7.26
N TRP A 65 0.04 21.68 -6.74
CA TRP A 65 -0.73 20.73 -5.95
C TRP A 65 0.06 20.33 -4.71
N THR A 66 -0.58 20.41 -3.55
CA THR A 66 0.07 20.05 -2.28
C THR A 66 -0.55 18.78 -1.71
N VAL A 67 0.31 17.79 -1.46
CA VAL A 67 -0.05 16.55 -0.76
C VAL A 67 0.46 16.66 0.67
N HIS A 68 -0.45 16.54 1.65
CA HIS A 68 -0.10 16.49 3.07
C HIS A 68 -0.21 15.04 3.56
N LEU A 69 0.91 14.43 3.92
CA LEU A 69 0.98 13.05 4.39
C LEU A 69 1.99 12.95 5.53
N ASP A 70 1.61 12.28 6.61
CA ASP A 70 2.45 12.06 7.80
C ASP A 70 3.07 13.34 8.38
N GLY A 71 2.34 14.46 8.35
CA GLY A 71 2.86 15.75 8.83
C GLY A 71 3.85 16.44 7.88
N LYS A 72 4.09 15.88 6.69
CA LYS A 72 4.96 16.46 5.65
C LYS A 72 4.13 17.00 4.49
N TYR A 73 4.57 18.14 3.96
CA TYR A 73 4.00 18.76 2.76
C TYR A 73 4.87 18.44 1.55
N TRP A 74 4.23 17.97 0.49
CA TRP A 74 4.87 17.66 -0.79
C TRP A 74 4.26 18.54 -1.87
N HIS A 75 5.09 19.33 -2.55
CA HIS A 75 4.64 20.34 -3.50
C HIS A 75 4.93 19.93 -4.94
N ILE A 76 3.90 19.40 -5.61
CA ILE A 76 3.99 19.03 -7.02
C ILE A 76 3.83 20.28 -7.88
N GLN A 77 4.84 20.54 -8.70
CA GLN A 77 4.89 21.73 -9.53
C GLN A 77 3.94 21.65 -10.74
N LYS A 78 3.37 22.80 -11.10
CA LYS A 78 2.64 22.95 -12.36
C LYS A 78 3.53 22.53 -13.53
N GLY A 79 2.95 21.78 -14.48
CA GLY A 79 3.64 21.30 -15.68
C GLY A 79 4.27 19.92 -15.54
N TYR A 80 4.38 19.37 -14.33
CA TYR A 80 4.84 18.00 -14.12
C TYR A 80 4.02 17.04 -14.98
N THR A 81 4.70 16.20 -15.77
CA THR A 81 4.07 15.34 -16.76
C THR A 81 4.51 13.90 -16.55
N THR A 82 3.56 12.98 -16.41
CA THR A 82 3.84 11.58 -16.07
C THR A 82 2.94 10.57 -16.80
N ASN A 83 3.30 9.29 -16.76
CA ASN A 83 2.49 8.20 -17.31
C ASN A 83 1.30 7.83 -16.41
N GLY A 84 1.35 8.17 -15.12
CA GLY A 84 0.33 7.79 -14.14
C GLY A 84 0.35 6.28 -13.93
N ILE A 85 -0.82 5.63 -13.90
CA ILE A 85 -0.89 4.18 -13.72
C ILE A 85 -0.26 3.47 -14.93
N THR A 86 0.93 2.89 -14.70
CA THR A 86 1.64 2.11 -15.71
C THR A 86 1.24 0.64 -15.59
N ALA A 87 0.26 0.23 -16.41
CA ALA A 87 -0.23 -1.14 -16.51
C ALA A 87 -0.70 -1.42 -17.95
N PRO A 88 -0.81 -2.70 -18.38
CA PRO A 88 -1.41 -3.04 -19.67
C PRO A 88 -2.81 -2.43 -19.82
N ALA A 89 -3.15 -1.93 -21.02
CA ALA A 89 -4.36 -1.15 -21.27
C ALA A 89 -5.65 -1.81 -20.74
N ARG A 90 -5.77 -3.13 -20.88
CA ARG A 90 -6.90 -3.94 -20.38
C ARG A 90 -7.15 -3.81 -18.87
N PHE A 91 -6.13 -3.48 -18.08
CA PHE A 91 -6.23 -3.33 -16.63
C PHE A 91 -6.32 -1.87 -16.19
N LYS A 92 -5.94 -0.91 -17.03
CA LYS A 92 -5.90 0.52 -16.67
C LYS A 92 -7.27 1.03 -16.20
N ALA A 93 -8.34 0.69 -16.93
CA ALA A 93 -9.70 1.09 -16.55
C ALA A 93 -10.10 0.53 -15.18
N ALA A 94 -9.86 -0.76 -14.92
CA ALA A 94 -10.16 -1.40 -13.63
C ALA A 94 -9.36 -0.81 -12.46
N LEU A 95 -8.14 -0.35 -12.73
CA LEU A 95 -7.28 0.30 -11.73
C LEU A 95 -7.70 1.75 -11.43
N GLY A 96 -8.57 2.37 -12.23
CA GLY A 96 -8.98 3.77 -12.05
C GLY A 96 -8.06 4.75 -12.80
N ASP A 97 -7.69 4.45 -14.05
CA ASP A 97 -7.02 5.41 -14.93
C ASP A 97 -7.99 6.52 -15.33
N GLY A 98 -7.71 7.76 -14.90
CA GLY A 98 -8.41 8.95 -15.37
C GLY A 98 -8.18 10.16 -14.47
N VAL A 99 -8.45 11.35 -14.98
CA VAL A 99 -8.09 12.62 -14.31
C VAL A 99 -8.81 12.84 -12.98
N ASP A 100 -9.99 12.24 -12.81
CA ASP A 100 -10.82 12.38 -11.60
C ASP A 100 -10.71 11.18 -10.66
N HIS A 101 -9.77 10.26 -10.92
CA HIS A 101 -9.62 9.04 -10.12
C HIS A 101 -8.50 9.17 -9.07
N PRO A 102 -8.79 8.86 -7.79
CA PRO A 102 -7.82 8.96 -6.70
C PRO A 102 -6.60 8.04 -6.87
N GLU A 103 -6.76 6.90 -7.56
CA GLU A 103 -5.66 6.02 -7.90
C GLU A 103 -4.69 6.67 -8.89
N THR A 104 -5.21 7.43 -9.86
CA THR A 104 -4.39 8.20 -10.79
C THR A 104 -3.68 9.34 -10.08
N TRP A 105 -4.35 10.02 -9.15
CA TRP A 105 -3.70 11.07 -8.33
C TRP A 105 -2.53 10.48 -7.55
N ALA A 106 -2.75 9.40 -6.82
CA ALA A 106 -1.69 8.73 -6.08
C ALA A 106 -0.55 8.25 -7.00
N ALA A 107 -0.84 7.76 -8.19
CA ALA A 107 0.18 7.37 -9.17
C ALA A 107 1.00 8.58 -9.68
N VAL A 108 0.36 9.72 -9.93
CA VAL A 108 1.06 10.96 -10.32
C VAL A 108 2.01 11.42 -9.22
N TYR A 109 1.55 11.36 -7.97
CA TYR A 109 2.38 11.66 -6.80
C TYR A 109 3.55 10.66 -6.64
N HIS A 110 3.30 9.36 -6.84
CA HIS A 110 4.33 8.31 -6.80
C HIS A 110 5.43 8.54 -7.84
N ASP A 111 5.05 8.86 -9.08
CA ASP A 111 6.01 9.16 -10.14
C ASP A 111 6.84 10.41 -9.80
N TRP A 112 6.20 11.45 -9.24
CA TRP A 112 6.88 12.69 -8.84
C TRP A 112 7.88 12.48 -7.69
N LEU A 113 7.58 11.56 -6.77
CA LEU A 113 8.48 11.23 -5.67
C LEU A 113 9.84 10.70 -6.15
N PHE A 114 9.90 10.04 -7.32
CA PHE A 114 11.18 9.60 -7.90
C PHE A 114 12.06 10.73 -8.43
N THR A 115 11.52 11.94 -8.56
CA THR A 115 12.31 13.11 -8.95
C THR A 115 12.82 13.90 -7.75
N GLN A 116 12.54 13.44 -6.52
CA GLN A 116 12.95 14.12 -5.30
C GLN A 116 14.23 13.49 -4.73
N ASP A 117 15.12 14.33 -4.23
CA ASP A 117 16.34 13.87 -3.59
C ASP A 117 16.05 13.13 -2.27
N GLY A 118 16.81 12.07 -2.02
CA GLY A 118 16.72 11.30 -0.78
C GLY A 118 15.51 10.36 -0.66
N ILE A 119 14.61 10.32 -1.65
CA ILE A 119 13.46 9.41 -1.63
C ILE A 119 13.85 8.05 -2.19
N SER A 120 13.90 7.05 -1.32
CA SER A 120 14.10 5.66 -1.72
C SER A 120 12.87 5.10 -2.44
N ARG A 121 13.07 4.06 -3.27
CA ARG A 121 11.95 3.35 -3.90
C ARG A 121 10.97 2.77 -2.89
N GLU A 122 11.48 2.21 -1.79
CA GLU A 122 10.62 1.64 -0.74
C GLU A 122 9.83 2.70 0.02
N GLU A 123 10.38 3.90 0.18
CA GLU A 123 9.65 5.04 0.73
C GLU A 123 8.59 5.55 -0.24
N ALA A 124 8.91 5.70 -1.53
CA ALA A 124 7.94 6.11 -2.55
C ALA A 124 6.76 5.14 -2.62
N ASP A 125 7.00 3.82 -2.63
CA ASP A 125 5.94 2.81 -2.65
C ASP A 125 5.04 2.90 -1.39
N ARG A 126 5.62 3.18 -0.22
CA ARG A 126 4.86 3.37 1.04
C ARG A 126 4.04 4.65 1.02
N LEU A 127 4.59 5.76 0.55
CA LEU A 127 3.89 7.03 0.39
C LEU A 127 2.76 6.94 -0.64
N PHE A 128 2.94 6.17 -1.71
CA PHE A 128 1.89 5.84 -2.67
C PHE A 128 0.69 5.15 -2.01
N TYR A 129 0.94 4.12 -1.18
CA TYR A 129 -0.11 3.44 -0.42
C TYR A 129 -0.87 4.41 0.50
N LYS A 130 -0.14 5.25 1.25
CA LYS A 130 -0.73 6.24 2.14
C LYS A 130 -1.55 7.29 1.39
N ALA A 131 -1.04 7.78 0.25
CA ALA A 131 -1.76 8.72 -0.60
C ALA A 131 -3.09 8.14 -1.09
N MET A 132 -3.11 6.89 -1.56
CA MET A 132 -4.34 6.20 -1.95
C MET A 132 -5.37 6.17 -0.82
N LEU A 133 -4.95 5.79 0.40
CA LEU A 133 -5.84 5.79 1.56
C LEU A 133 -6.37 7.19 1.87
N ALA A 134 -5.49 8.20 1.89
CA ALA A 134 -5.88 9.58 2.19
C ALA A 134 -6.88 10.15 1.17
N TYR A 135 -6.79 9.76 -0.11
CA TYR A 135 -7.76 10.12 -1.14
C TYR A 135 -9.05 9.28 -1.13
N GLY A 136 -9.16 8.31 -0.23
CA GLY A 136 -10.37 7.49 -0.05
C GLY A 136 -10.44 6.24 -0.93
N VAL A 137 -9.31 5.79 -1.52
CA VAL A 137 -9.26 4.50 -2.21
C VAL A 137 -9.50 3.38 -1.19
N PRO A 138 -10.37 2.39 -1.48
CA PRO A 138 -10.61 1.26 -0.59
C PRO A 138 -9.31 0.55 -0.20
N ALA A 139 -9.13 0.25 1.08
CA ALA A 139 -7.87 -0.28 1.61
C ALA A 139 -7.42 -1.59 0.94
N SER A 140 -8.37 -2.45 0.53
CA SER A 140 -8.10 -3.67 -0.23
C SER A 140 -7.48 -3.38 -1.59
N LYS A 141 -8.05 -2.43 -2.34
CA LYS A 141 -7.54 -1.98 -3.64
C LYS A 141 -6.18 -1.30 -3.48
N ALA A 142 -6.03 -0.41 -2.50
CA ALA A 142 -4.77 0.25 -2.22
C ALA A 142 -3.66 -0.77 -1.86
N ARG A 143 -3.99 -1.80 -1.07
CA ARG A 143 -3.04 -2.85 -0.68
C ARG A 143 -2.65 -3.74 -1.86
N LEU A 144 -3.59 -4.05 -2.76
CA LEU A 144 -3.29 -4.77 -3.99
C LEU A 144 -2.28 -3.98 -4.84
N MET A 145 -2.58 -2.72 -5.14
CA MET A 145 -1.71 -1.86 -5.95
C MET A 145 -0.33 -1.66 -5.32
N TYR A 146 -0.26 -1.45 -4.00
CA TYR A 146 0.99 -1.40 -3.25
C TYR A 146 1.81 -2.68 -3.40
N THR A 147 1.17 -3.84 -3.23
CA THR A 147 1.86 -5.13 -3.34
C THR A 147 2.43 -5.34 -4.74
N THR A 148 1.71 -4.91 -5.79
CA THR A 148 2.18 -4.96 -7.18
C THR A 148 3.44 -4.14 -7.40
N VAL A 149 3.48 -2.88 -6.94
CA VAL A 149 4.68 -2.04 -7.12
C VAL A 149 5.88 -2.53 -6.31
N ARG A 150 5.64 -3.13 -5.13
CA ARG A 150 6.68 -3.77 -4.30
C ARG A 150 7.25 -5.02 -4.95
N ALA A 151 6.41 -5.88 -5.51
CA ALA A 151 6.84 -7.10 -6.20
C ALA A 151 7.72 -6.78 -7.43
N TYR A 152 7.34 -5.74 -8.19
CA TYR A 152 8.15 -5.26 -9.31
C TYR A 152 9.56 -4.84 -8.87
N THR A 153 9.67 -4.12 -7.75
CA THR A 153 10.96 -3.71 -7.16
C THR A 153 11.82 -4.93 -6.77
N LEU A 154 11.24 -5.94 -6.14
CA LEU A 154 11.95 -7.17 -5.75
C LEU A 154 12.44 -7.95 -6.98
N GLY A 155 11.59 -8.11 -8.00
CA GLY A 155 11.98 -8.79 -9.24
C GLY A 155 13.14 -8.11 -9.97
N LYS A 156 13.24 -6.77 -9.90
CA LYS A 156 14.37 -6.02 -10.47
C LYS A 156 15.66 -6.18 -9.65
N LYS A 157 15.59 -6.40 -8.34
CA LYS A 157 16.77 -6.62 -7.48
C LYS A 157 17.34 -8.03 -7.61
N LEU A 158 16.54 -9.00 -8.05
CA LEU A 158 16.92 -10.42 -8.20
C LEU A 158 17.45 -10.76 -9.61
N ARG A 159 17.48 -9.79 -10.53
CA ARG A 159 17.96 -9.94 -11.91
C ARG A 159 19.21 -9.10 -12.10
#